data_AF-V2UTE4-F1
#
_entry.id   AF-V2UTE4-F1
#
_cell.length_a   1.000
_cell.length_b   1.000
_cell.length_c   1.000
_cell.angle_alpha   90.00
_cell.angle_beta   90.00
_cell.angle_gamma   90.00
#
_symmetry.space_group_name_H-M   'P 1'
#
loop_
_entity.id
_entity.type
_entity.pdbx_description
1 polymer ?
#
loop_
_entity_poly.entity_id
_entity_poly.type
_entity_poly.pdbx_seq_one_letter_code
_entity_poly.pdbx_strand_id
1 'polypeptide(L)'
;MSLIEQLGGYEKAKEELNWIKTYMWASKEMWMLEKELLKYRREHVIYEVNDQVVLINKPDLSKSLHRVLAVHAPTTIHVCPINQVSGNDLLILGFNASPFYLRHASDEEFKAGHRL
;
A
#
# COMPACT_ATOMS: atom_id res chain seq x y z
N MET A 1 21.12 -4.30 -9.35
CA MET A 1 20.59 -2.93 -9.41
C MET A 1 19.11 -3.03 -9.66
N SER A 2 18.29 -2.66 -8.69
CA SER A 2 16.86 -2.52 -8.92
C SER A 2 16.60 -1.33 -9.84
N LEU A 3 15.44 -1.30 -10.52
CA LEU A 3 15.03 -0.15 -11.34
C LEU A 3 15.00 1.14 -10.49
N ILE A 4 14.64 1.03 -9.22
CA ILE A 4 14.59 2.16 -8.27
C ILE A 4 15.99 2.70 -7.98
N GLU A 5 16.98 1.84 -7.81
CA GLU A 5 18.38 2.26 -7.65
C GLU A 5 18.90 2.97 -8.91
N GLN A 6 18.53 2.48 -10.10
CA GLN A 6 18.91 3.11 -11.37
C GLN A 6 18.29 4.50 -11.54
N LEU A 7 17.07 4.70 -11.06
CA LEU A 7 16.40 6.00 -11.04
C LEU A 7 16.93 6.93 -9.92
N GLY A 8 17.88 6.46 -9.11
CA GLY A 8 18.53 7.25 -8.07
C GLY A 8 17.77 7.29 -6.75
N GLY A 9 16.99 6.26 -6.45
CA GLY A 9 16.33 6.05 -5.17
C GLY A 9 14.80 6.16 -5.23
N TYR A 10 14.16 5.82 -4.11
CA TYR A 10 12.70 5.71 -3.99
C TYR A 10 11.96 7.01 -4.34
N GLU A 11 12.39 8.15 -3.78
CA GLU A 11 11.74 9.44 -4.01
C GLU A 11 11.83 9.87 -5.49
N LYS A 12 12.99 9.69 -6.13
CA LYS A 12 13.15 10.01 -7.55
C LYS A 12 12.30 9.11 -8.44
N ALA A 13 12.23 7.81 -8.14
CA ALA A 13 11.37 6.89 -8.85
C ALA A 13 9.87 7.25 -8.72
N LYS A 14 9.46 7.78 -7.55
CA LYS A 14 8.10 8.26 -7.32
C LYS A 14 7.79 9.55 -8.09
N GLU A 15 8.74 10.49 -8.14
CA GLU A 15 8.64 11.70 -8.96
C GLU A 15 8.49 11.35 -10.45
N GLU A 16 9.31 10.42 -10.94
CA GLU A 16 9.25 9.93 -12.32
C GLU A 16 7.88 9.32 -12.63
N LEU A 17 7.35 8.47 -11.74
CA LEU A 17 6.01 7.92 -11.92
C LEU A 17 4.94 9.01 -11.98
N ASN A 18 5.03 10.03 -11.12
CA ASN A 18 4.09 11.13 -11.13
C ASN A 18 4.17 11.95 -12.43
N TRP A 19 5.39 12.16 -12.95
CA TRP A 19 5.60 12.79 -14.24
C TRP A 19 4.97 11.98 -15.37
N ILE A 20 5.22 10.66 -15.42
CA ILE A 20 4.62 9.76 -16.42
C ILE A 20 3.10 9.82 -16.34
N LYS A 21 2.50 9.72 -15.13
CA LYS A 21 1.03 9.81 -14.94
C LYS A 21 0.44 11.14 -15.42
N THR A 22 1.18 12.23 -15.29
CA THR A 22 0.72 13.58 -15.63
C THR A 22 0.78 13.83 -17.14
N TYR A 23 1.85 13.38 -17.79
CA TYR A 23 2.16 13.77 -19.17
C TYR A 23 1.98 12.64 -20.18
N MET A 24 1.85 11.39 -19.73
CA MET A 24 1.77 10.22 -20.58
C MET A 24 0.54 9.38 -20.21
N TRP A 25 -0.33 9.12 -21.17
CA TRP A 25 -1.50 8.27 -20.93
C TRP A 25 -1.07 6.80 -20.88
N ALA A 26 -1.19 6.20 -19.69
CA ALA A 26 -1.17 4.75 -19.45
C ALA A 26 -0.12 3.96 -20.25
N SER A 27 1.16 4.29 -20.06
CA SER A 27 2.27 3.62 -20.74
C SER A 27 2.71 2.34 -20.02
N LYS A 28 3.35 1.41 -20.74
CA LYS A 28 3.89 0.17 -20.17
C LYS A 28 4.91 0.46 -19.06
N GLU A 29 5.66 1.53 -19.23
CA GLU A 29 6.65 2.07 -18.31
C GLU A 29 5.99 2.46 -16.97
N MET A 30 4.82 3.11 -17.03
CA MET A 30 4.03 3.46 -15.84
C MET A 30 3.70 2.21 -15.00
N TRP A 31 3.14 1.17 -15.64
CA TRP A 31 2.74 -0.07 -14.96
C TRP A 31 3.94 -0.81 -14.36
N MET A 32 5.07 -0.84 -15.09
CA MET A 32 6.30 -1.47 -14.61
C MET A 32 6.87 -0.74 -13.39
N LEU A 33 6.88 0.59 -13.43
CA LEU A 33 7.38 1.42 -12.33
C LEU A 33 6.47 1.36 -11.09
N GLU A 34 5.15 1.36 -11.25
CA GLU A 34 4.19 1.16 -10.15
C GLU A 34 4.41 -0.18 -9.44
N LYS A 35 4.60 -1.25 -10.22
CA LYS A 35 4.83 -2.58 -9.66
C LYS A 35 6.13 -2.64 -8.88
N GLU A 36 7.20 -2.01 -9.39
CA GLU A 36 8.48 -2.02 -8.70
C GLU A 36 8.45 -1.16 -7.42
N LEU A 37 7.81 0.00 -7.47
CA LEU A 37 7.60 0.85 -6.29
C LEU A 37 6.81 0.11 -5.20
N LEU A 38 5.75 -0.62 -5.58
CA LEU A 38 4.98 -1.43 -4.64
C LEU A 38 5.85 -2.52 -3.98
N LYS A 39 6.66 -3.24 -4.76
CA LYS A 39 7.58 -4.24 -4.20
C LYS A 39 8.56 -3.63 -3.21
N TYR A 40 9.17 -2.50 -3.59
CA TYR A 40 10.11 -1.80 -2.73
C TYR A 40 9.46 -1.32 -1.43
N ARG A 41 8.24 -0.77 -1.49
CA ARG A 41 7.48 -0.42 -0.29
C ARG A 41 7.24 -1.61 0.62
N ARG A 42 6.91 -2.77 0.07
CA ARG A 42 6.72 -4.02 0.83
C ARG A 42 8.01 -4.49 1.49
N GLU A 43 9.12 -4.49 0.76
CA GLU A 43 10.43 -4.93 1.25
C GLU A 43 11.02 -4.01 2.32
N HIS A 44 10.72 -2.71 2.25
CA HIS A 44 11.26 -1.70 3.17
C HIS A 44 10.25 -1.21 4.21
N VAL A 45 9.07 -1.83 4.26
CA VAL A 45 8.01 -1.51 5.23
C VAL A 45 7.64 -0.02 5.19
N ILE A 46 7.59 0.53 3.97
CA ILE A 46 7.15 1.90 3.69
C ILE A 46 5.65 1.83 3.41
N TYR A 47 4.88 2.70 4.05
CA TYR A 47 3.43 2.79 3.84
C TYR A 47 3.08 4.12 3.19
N GLU A 48 2.17 4.08 2.22
CA GLU A 48 1.60 5.24 1.56
C GLU A 48 0.07 5.21 1.61
N VAL A 49 -0.55 6.38 1.42
CA VAL A 49 -2.00 6.49 1.32
C VAL A 49 -2.51 5.59 0.19
N ASN A 50 -3.62 4.89 0.44
CA ASN A 50 -4.23 3.87 -0.40
C ASN A 50 -3.53 2.50 -0.46
N ASP A 51 -2.38 2.31 0.21
CA ASP A 51 -1.85 0.96 0.36
C ASP A 51 -2.84 0.08 1.13
N GLN A 52 -2.91 -1.19 0.74
CA GLN A 52 -3.74 -2.19 1.42
C GLN A 52 -2.88 -3.02 2.37
N VAL A 53 -3.33 -3.10 3.62
CA VAL A 53 -2.59 -3.69 4.73
C VAL A 53 -3.46 -4.63 5.55
N VAL A 54 -2.81 -5.47 6.35
CA VAL A 54 -3.46 -6.36 7.31
C VAL A 54 -2.78 -6.27 8.67
N LEU A 55 -3.54 -6.56 9.72
CA LEU A 55 -3.08 -6.50 11.11
C LEU A 55 -2.34 -7.78 11.50
N ILE A 56 -1.07 -7.74 11.87
CA ILE A 56 -0.33 -8.96 12.23
C ILE A 56 -0.62 -9.46 13.65
N ASN A 57 -1.03 -8.59 14.57
CA ASN A 57 -1.16 -8.93 16.00
C ASN A 57 -2.39 -9.77 16.37
N LYS A 58 -3.35 -9.92 15.44
CA LYS A 58 -4.58 -10.68 15.65
C LYS A 58 -4.97 -11.45 14.38
N PRO A 59 -4.15 -12.44 13.96
CA PRO A 59 -4.35 -13.15 12.70
C PRO A 59 -5.71 -13.83 12.59
N ASP A 60 -6.13 -14.50 13.65
CA ASP A 60 -7.36 -15.30 13.64
C ASP A 60 -8.63 -14.47 13.81
N LEU A 61 -8.51 -13.21 14.28
CA LEU A 61 -9.65 -12.34 14.57
C LEU A 61 -9.93 -11.33 13.46
N SER A 62 -8.98 -11.09 12.56
CA SER A 62 -9.12 -10.09 11.50
C SER A 62 -8.86 -10.70 10.14
N LYS A 63 -9.95 -11.03 9.44
CA LYS A 63 -9.96 -11.43 8.02
C LYS A 63 -10.03 -10.23 7.06
N SER A 64 -10.00 -9.01 7.60
CA SER A 64 -10.24 -7.79 6.83
C SER A 64 -8.95 -7.22 6.24
N LEU A 65 -9.02 -6.84 4.97
CA LEU A 65 -8.08 -5.88 4.41
C LEU A 65 -8.40 -4.49 4.95
N HIS A 66 -7.37 -3.69 5.16
CA HIS A 66 -7.50 -2.30 5.56
C HIS A 66 -6.83 -1.40 4.54
N ARG A 67 -7.38 -0.22 4.30
CA ARG A 67 -6.78 0.82 3.47
C ARG A 67 -6.08 1.84 4.35
N VAL A 68 -4.88 2.24 3.95
CA VAL A 68 -4.17 3.36 4.57
C VAL A 68 -4.84 4.67 4.15
N LEU A 69 -5.35 5.42 5.12
CA LEU A 69 -5.98 6.72 4.90
C LEU A 69 -5.01 7.87 5.13
N ALA A 70 -4.12 7.73 6.11
CA ALA A 70 -3.09 8.72 6.41
C ALA A 70 -1.88 8.05 7.08
N VAL A 71 -0.70 8.62 6.84
CA VAL A 71 0.55 8.19 7.45
C VAL A 71 1.03 9.30 8.37
N HIS A 72 0.93 9.08 9.69
CA HIS A 72 1.46 9.98 10.72
C HIS A 72 2.78 9.41 11.23
N ALA A 73 3.78 9.38 10.35
CA ALA A 73 5.10 8.87 10.67
C ALA A 73 5.77 9.72 11.78
N PRO A 74 6.54 9.11 12.69
CA PRO A 74 6.87 7.68 12.77
C PRO A 74 5.92 6.85 13.65
N THR A 75 4.87 7.45 14.22
CA THR A 75 4.17 6.87 15.38
C THR A 75 2.97 6.03 15.01
N THR A 76 2.18 6.44 14.02
CA THR A 76 0.89 5.81 13.73
C THR A 76 0.49 5.89 12.26
N ILE A 77 -0.27 4.90 11.80
CA ILE A 77 -0.87 4.84 10.49
C ILE A 77 -2.38 4.77 10.69
N HIS A 78 -3.12 5.71 10.12
CA HIS A 78 -4.57 5.69 10.15
C HIS A 78 -5.06 4.78 9.04
N VAL A 79 -5.79 3.73 9.42
CA VAL A 79 -6.30 2.72 8.50
C VAL A 79 -7.80 2.52 8.71
N CYS A 80 -8.52 2.12 7.67
CA CYS A 80 -9.91 1.68 7.81
C CYS A 80 -10.12 0.32 7.14
N PRO A 81 -11.02 -0.54 7.64
CA PRO A 81 -11.40 -1.76 6.96
C PRO A 81 -12.01 -1.48 5.59
N ILE A 82 -11.77 -2.37 4.64
CA ILE A 82 -12.42 -2.37 3.32
C ILE A 82 -13.62 -3.31 3.36
N ASN A 83 -14.78 -2.84 2.90
CA ASN A 83 -15.95 -3.68 2.72
C ASN A 83 -15.67 -4.70 1.60
N GLN A 84 -15.71 -5.99 1.93
CA GLN A 84 -15.37 -7.07 1.00
C GLN A 84 -16.39 -7.26 -0.13
N VAL A 85 -17.62 -6.79 0.06
CA VAL A 85 -18.70 -6.90 -0.93
C VAL A 85 -18.70 -5.71 -1.87
N SER A 86 -18.57 -4.49 -1.34
CA SER A 86 -18.66 -3.26 -2.15
C SER A 86 -17.31 -2.67 -2.57
N GLY A 87 -16.20 -3.08 -1.94
CA GLY A 87 -14.87 -2.49 -2.14
C GLY A 87 -14.71 -1.09 -1.50
N ASN A 88 -15.75 -0.58 -0.85
CA ASN A 88 -15.77 0.74 -0.24
C ASN A 88 -15.02 0.77 1.09
N ASP A 89 -14.47 1.94 1.40
CA ASP A 89 -13.79 2.21 2.67
C ASP A 89 -14.81 2.39 3.80
N LEU A 90 -14.67 1.62 4.87
CA LEU A 90 -15.51 1.74 6.07
C LEU A 90 -14.93 2.79 7.01
N LEU A 91 -14.95 4.05 6.58
CA LEU A 91 -14.28 5.19 7.24
C LEU A 91 -14.65 5.35 8.73
N ILE A 92 -15.92 5.09 9.09
CA ILE A 92 -16.39 5.17 10.48
C ILE A 92 -15.72 4.14 11.42
N LEU A 93 -15.18 3.06 10.84
CA LEU A 93 -14.42 2.03 11.55
C LEU A 93 -12.91 2.28 11.47
N GLY A 94 -12.49 3.47 11.03
CA GLY A 94 -11.09 3.86 10.97
C GLY A 94 -10.44 3.92 12.35
N PHE A 95 -9.18 3.50 12.44
CA PHE A 95 -8.40 3.53 13.67
C PHE A 95 -6.91 3.75 13.38
N ASN A 96 -6.19 4.20 14.40
CA ASN A 96 -4.74 4.34 14.34
C ASN A 96 -4.08 3.02 14.71
N ALA A 97 -3.26 2.50 13.82
CA ALA A 97 -2.44 1.32 14.03
C ALA A 97 -0.97 1.71 14.14
N SER A 98 -0.23 1.01 15.01
CA SER A 98 1.23 1.09 14.98
C SER A 98 1.75 0.38 13.72
N PRO A 99 2.78 0.90 13.02
CA PRO A 99 3.42 0.19 11.91
C PRO A 99 3.92 -1.20 12.32
N PHE A 100 4.31 -1.39 13.59
CA PHE A 100 4.70 -2.71 14.13
C PHE A 100 3.59 -3.75 14.08
N TYR A 101 2.32 -3.34 13.98
CA TYR A 101 1.18 -4.25 13.89
C TYR A 101 0.63 -4.38 12.48
N LEU A 102 1.30 -3.84 11.47
CA LEU A 102 0.86 -3.86 10.08
C LEU A 102 1.85 -4.62 9.20
N ARG A 103 1.30 -5.31 8.21
CA ARG A 103 2.06 -5.68 7.01
C ARG A 103 1.25 -5.31 5.79
N HIS A 104 1.94 -5.11 4.67
CA HIS A 104 1.29 -5.03 3.37
C HIS A 104 0.51 -6.32 3.07
N ALA A 105 -0.64 -6.15 2.43
CA ALA A 105 -1.40 -7.28 1.89
C ALA A 105 -0.60 -7.95 0.77
N SER A 106 -0.62 -9.28 0.77
CA SER A 106 -0.06 -10.11 -0.32
C SER A 106 -0.91 -10.00 -1.58
N ASP A 107 -0.38 -10.45 -2.72
CA ASP A 107 -1.12 -10.44 -3.98
C ASP A 107 -2.30 -11.42 -3.95
N GLU A 108 -2.18 -12.51 -3.20
CA GLU A 108 -3.23 -13.49 -2.96
C GLU A 108 -4.38 -12.88 -2.17
N GLU A 109 -4.08 -12.17 -1.08
CA GLU A 109 -5.08 -11.48 -0.25
C GLU A 109 -5.77 -10.34 -1.01
N PHE A 110 -5.00 -9.58 -1.79
CA PHE A 110 -5.53 -8.53 -2.65
C PHE A 110 -6.54 -9.09 -3.65
N LYS A 111 -6.20 -10.20 -4.32
CA LYS A 111 -7.10 -10.89 -5.26
C LYS A 111 -8.32 -11.50 -4.57
N ALA A 112 -8.15 -12.02 -3.36
CA ALA A 112 -9.23 -12.63 -2.58
C ALA A 112 -10.18 -11.58 -1.95
N GLY A 113 -9.75 -10.31 -1.86
CA GLY A 113 -10.50 -9.25 -1.20
C GLY A 113 -10.56 -9.40 0.33
N HIS A 114 -9.77 -10.31 0.90
CA HIS A 114 -9.72 -10.58 2.33
C HIS A 114 -8.35 -11.12 2.72
N ARG A 115 -8.04 -11.05 4.02
CA ARG A 115 -6.84 -11.66 4.57
C ARG A 115 -6.99 -13.18 4.62
N LEU A 116 -5.96 -13.88 4.18
CA LEU A 116 -5.83 -15.34 4.17
C LEU A 116 -5.17 -15.85 5.45
#